data_AF-A0A369PVD2-F1
#
_entry.id   AF-A0A369PVD2-F1
#
_cell.length_a   1.000
_cell.length_b   1.000
_cell.length_c   1.000
_cell.angle_alpha   90.00
_cell.angle_beta   90.00
_cell.angle_gamma   90.00
#
_symmetry.space_group_name_H-M   'P 1'
#
loop_
_entity.id
_entity.type
_entity.pdbx_description
1 polymer ?
#
loop_
_entity_poly.entity_id
_entity_poly.type
_entity_poly.pdbx_seq_one_letter_code
_entity_poly.pdbx_strand_id
1 'polypeptide(L)'
;MPITGEDFEKLVAPFFKKLFQDMGFLVIQVRKQTAGTQNGFDISVLFLDENELEREFFIECKYYASAKLEWSEIFSKQVQLDSSNHDATAFIALSPLKNLSNIDHNIQAKQTKAFKFPVDFWTPDKDVEKMFALDKKLYQKIYDEPCLLVLDEEKELQRLKVLVNLLISKKDLLRHANLIKIPDATSPINGDEEMVTSLDIKLNAICKSDDQYRIIYHKARADYKVYLESLVDVHSELRTNILNWEENMRLKASRLTHNFKMDDSYTPQKFFSDFFNEAEKEILTFYGENELKGDKEKLLCGIVFELAAQCPLDWRKNGTD
;
A
#
# COMPACT_ATOMS: atom_id res chain seq x y z
N MET A 1 -32.66 8.83 29.10
CA MET A 1 -33.08 9.10 27.70
C MET A 1 -31.87 8.74 26.86
N PRO A 2 -32.00 7.83 25.87
CA PRO A 2 -30.85 7.40 25.09
C PRO A 2 -30.23 8.59 24.36
N ILE A 3 -28.91 8.70 24.41
CA ILE A 3 -28.15 9.77 23.72
C ILE A 3 -28.31 9.62 22.20
N THR A 4 -28.24 10.73 21.46
CA THR A 4 -28.25 10.70 19.99
C THR A 4 -26.86 10.36 19.42
N GLY A 5 -26.78 10.11 18.11
CA GLY A 5 -25.48 9.92 17.44
C GLY A 5 -24.55 11.13 17.57
N GLU A 6 -25.09 12.34 17.45
CA GLU A 6 -24.30 13.57 17.63
C GLU A 6 -23.84 13.74 19.09
N ASP A 7 -24.66 13.37 20.06
CA ASP A 7 -24.28 13.35 21.47
C ASP A 7 -23.17 12.34 21.73
N PHE A 8 -23.24 11.16 21.11
CA PHE A 8 -22.21 10.15 21.20
C PHE A 8 -20.86 10.67 20.68
N GLU A 9 -20.82 11.28 19.48
CA GLU A 9 -19.60 11.91 18.94
C GLU A 9 -19.02 12.97 19.88
N LYS A 10 -19.88 13.83 20.46
CA LYS A 10 -19.46 14.87 21.42
C LYS A 10 -18.86 14.28 22.69
N LEU A 11 -19.37 13.13 23.14
CA LEU A 11 -18.88 12.43 24.32
C LEU A 11 -17.56 11.69 24.06
N VAL A 12 -17.41 11.04 22.90
CA VAL A 12 -16.24 10.21 22.62
C VAL A 12 -15.02 10.99 22.12
N ALA A 13 -15.18 12.17 21.52
CA ALA A 13 -14.05 13.00 21.09
C ALA A 13 -13.07 13.36 22.24
N PRO A 14 -13.50 13.95 23.38
CA PRO A 14 -12.60 14.21 24.50
C PRO A 14 -12.07 12.91 25.15
N PHE A 15 -12.83 11.83 25.08
CA PHE A 15 -12.37 10.52 25.55
C PHE A 15 -11.19 9.99 24.74
N PHE A 16 -11.24 10.08 23.40
CA PHE A 16 -10.10 9.65 22.57
C PHE A 16 -8.83 10.45 22.84
N LYS A 17 -8.96 11.75 23.13
CA LYS A 17 -7.80 12.54 23.57
C LYS A 17 -7.17 11.94 24.83
N LYS A 18 -7.98 11.70 25.87
CA LYS A 18 -7.51 11.12 27.13
C LYS A 18 -6.96 9.71 26.93
N LEU A 19 -7.65 8.86 26.18
CA LEU A 19 -7.25 7.48 25.92
C LEU A 19 -5.87 7.39 25.26
N PHE A 20 -5.61 8.20 24.22
CA PHE A 20 -4.32 8.21 23.54
C PHE A 20 -3.20 8.77 24.43
N GLN A 21 -3.50 9.77 25.26
CA GLN A 21 -2.56 10.27 26.28
C GLN A 21 -2.26 9.21 27.34
N ASP A 22 -3.27 8.49 27.83
CA ASP A 22 -3.12 7.41 28.82
C ASP A 22 -2.33 6.21 28.25
N MET A 23 -2.37 5.98 26.92
CA MET A 23 -1.48 5.03 26.21
C MET A 23 -0.03 5.55 26.05
N GLY A 24 0.26 6.80 26.41
CA GLY A 24 1.59 7.41 26.33
C GLY A 24 1.91 8.12 25.02
N PHE A 25 0.93 8.36 24.14
CA PHE A 25 1.14 9.14 22.92
C PHE A 25 1.02 10.65 23.17
N LEU A 26 1.79 11.45 22.42
CA LEU A 26 1.65 12.91 22.46
C LEU A 26 0.52 13.35 21.52
N VAL A 27 -0.68 13.58 22.07
CA VAL A 27 -1.83 14.05 21.28
C VAL A 27 -1.70 15.53 20.94
N ILE A 28 -1.58 15.83 19.65
CA ILE A 28 -1.50 17.19 19.10
C ILE A 28 -2.90 17.80 19.02
N GLN A 29 -3.84 17.07 18.42
CA GLN A 29 -5.19 17.57 18.16
C GLN A 29 -6.22 16.44 18.17
N VAL A 30 -7.44 16.75 18.64
CA VAL A 30 -8.63 15.95 18.37
C VAL A 30 -9.69 16.86 17.77
N ARG A 31 -10.24 16.48 16.62
CA ARG A 31 -11.23 17.26 15.89
C ARG A 31 -12.50 16.45 15.66
N LYS A 32 -13.65 17.02 16.02
CA LYS A 32 -14.96 16.54 15.56
C LYS A 32 -15.31 17.25 14.26
N GLN A 33 -15.78 16.55 13.24
CA GLN A 33 -16.33 17.20 12.05
C GLN A 33 -17.63 17.95 12.40
N THR A 34 -17.79 19.12 11.78
CA THR A 34 -19.02 19.91 11.85
C THR A 34 -19.92 19.57 10.68
N ALA A 35 -21.24 19.63 10.91
CA ALA A 35 -22.24 19.43 9.85
C ALA A 35 -21.92 20.30 8.61
N GLY A 36 -21.90 19.67 7.43
CA GLY A 36 -21.61 20.30 6.14
C GLY A 36 -20.20 20.09 5.60
N THR A 37 -19.27 19.54 6.39
CA THR A 37 -17.98 19.01 5.89
C THR A 37 -18.15 17.50 5.75
N GLN A 38 -17.84 16.91 4.58
CA GLN A 38 -17.96 15.47 4.34
C GLN A 38 -16.63 14.91 3.84
N ASN A 39 -15.65 14.78 4.75
CA ASN A 39 -14.37 14.13 4.42
C ASN A 39 -14.34 12.66 4.89
N GLY A 40 -15.51 12.02 5.09
CA GLY A 40 -15.57 10.60 5.36
C GLY A 40 -15.30 10.14 6.80
N PHE A 41 -15.44 11.00 7.82
CA PHE A 41 -15.26 10.61 9.24
C PHE A 41 -15.99 11.57 10.18
N ASP A 42 -16.18 11.19 11.43
CA ASP A 42 -16.80 12.05 12.45
C ASP A 42 -15.77 12.66 13.41
N ILE A 43 -14.70 11.93 13.73
CA ILE A 43 -13.62 12.38 14.63
C ILE A 43 -12.26 12.09 13.99
N SER A 44 -11.28 13.00 14.14
CA SER A 44 -9.86 12.70 13.92
C SER A 44 -9.03 12.92 15.16
N VAL A 45 -7.99 12.10 15.34
CA VAL A 45 -7.02 12.14 16.43
C VAL A 45 -5.63 12.23 15.82
N LEU A 46 -4.98 13.38 15.95
CA LEU A 46 -3.63 13.66 15.50
C LEU A 46 -2.66 13.56 16.68
N PHE A 47 -1.62 12.74 16.57
CA PHE A 47 -0.66 12.47 17.64
C PHE A 47 0.72 12.11 17.10
N LEU A 48 1.75 12.17 17.95
CA LEU A 48 3.06 11.59 17.64
C LEU A 48 3.16 10.17 18.20
N ASP A 49 3.67 9.25 17.39
CA ASP A 49 4.05 7.92 17.83
C ASP A 49 5.37 7.92 18.63
N GLU A 50 5.83 6.73 19.04
CA GLU A 50 7.06 6.57 19.84
C GLU A 50 8.33 6.98 19.10
N ASN A 51 8.29 7.10 17.77
CA ASN A 51 9.38 7.55 16.92
C ASN A 51 9.22 9.03 16.52
N GLU A 52 8.35 9.77 17.21
CA GLU A 52 8.03 11.18 16.93
C GLU A 52 7.44 11.42 15.53
N LEU A 53 6.90 10.37 14.88
CA LEU A 53 6.23 10.52 13.59
C LEU A 53 4.77 10.92 13.81
N GLU A 54 4.32 11.90 13.02
CA GLU A 54 2.93 12.34 13.04
C GLU A 54 1.99 11.27 12.46
N ARG A 55 0.97 10.91 13.24
CA ARG A 55 -0.07 9.94 12.90
C ARG A 55 -1.45 10.56 13.07
N GLU A 56 -2.34 10.32 12.11
CA GLU A 56 -3.73 10.76 12.18
C GLU A 56 -4.68 9.57 12.02
N PHE A 57 -5.46 9.32 13.07
CA PHE A 57 -6.51 8.29 13.09
C PHE A 57 -7.86 8.95 12.85
N PHE A 58 -8.65 8.35 11.96
CA PHE A 58 -9.99 8.81 11.60
C PHE A 58 -11.03 7.83 12.10
N ILE A 59 -12.07 8.33 12.76
CA ILE A 59 -13.05 7.52 13.47
C ILE A 59 -14.45 7.90 12.97
N GLU A 60 -15.17 6.91 12.45
CA GLU A 60 -16.59 7.01 12.10
C GLU A 60 -17.42 6.37 13.21
N CYS A 61 -18.36 7.14 13.75
CA CYS A 61 -19.15 6.78 14.92
C CYS A 61 -20.55 6.30 14.51
N LYS A 62 -20.88 5.05 14.85
CA LYS A 62 -22.19 4.45 14.56
C LYS A 62 -22.88 4.03 15.85
N TYR A 63 -23.76 4.90 16.34
CA TYR A 63 -24.54 4.70 17.57
C TYR A 63 -25.97 4.27 17.24
N TYR A 64 -26.17 2.98 16.93
CA TYR A 64 -27.49 2.41 16.62
C TYR A 64 -27.93 1.40 17.68
N ALA A 65 -29.05 1.65 18.36
CA ALA A 65 -29.60 0.70 19.34
C ALA A 65 -30.42 -0.44 18.67
N SER A 66 -31.12 -0.16 17.56
CA SER A 66 -32.07 -1.10 16.93
C SER A 66 -31.72 -1.48 15.48
N ALA A 67 -30.98 -0.64 14.75
CA ALA A 67 -30.58 -0.89 13.36
C ALA A 67 -29.32 -1.76 13.25
N LYS A 68 -29.15 -2.42 12.10
CA LYS A 68 -27.90 -3.09 11.74
C LYS A 68 -26.84 -2.04 11.35
N LEU A 69 -25.57 -2.42 11.39
CA LEU A 69 -24.51 -1.60 10.81
C LEU A 69 -24.66 -1.62 9.29
N GLU A 70 -24.97 -0.46 8.70
CA GLU A 70 -25.11 -0.31 7.26
C GLU A 70 -23.73 -0.16 6.61
N TRP A 71 -23.23 -1.27 6.05
CA TRP A 71 -21.91 -1.34 5.40
C TRP A 71 -21.72 -0.36 4.27
N SER A 72 -22.78 -0.07 3.51
CA SER A 72 -22.75 0.90 2.42
C SER A 72 -22.37 2.30 2.91
N GLU A 73 -22.86 2.69 4.09
CA GLU A 73 -22.50 3.98 4.70
C GLU A 73 -21.04 4.00 5.14
N ILE A 74 -20.60 2.95 5.84
CA ILE A 74 -19.22 2.85 6.34
C ILE A 74 -18.22 2.84 5.16
N PHE A 75 -18.51 2.07 4.11
CA PHE A 75 -17.68 2.00 2.91
C PHE A 75 -17.65 3.35 2.17
N SER A 76 -18.80 4.02 2.03
CA SER A 76 -18.87 5.35 1.43
C SER A 76 -17.97 6.36 2.15
N LYS A 77 -17.96 6.30 3.49
CA LYS A 77 -17.09 7.14 4.33
C LYS A 77 -15.61 6.83 4.12
N GLN A 78 -15.23 5.55 4.02
CA GLN A 78 -13.86 5.14 3.71
C GLN A 78 -13.40 5.67 2.34
N VAL A 79 -14.24 5.56 1.30
CA VAL A 79 -13.96 6.09 -0.04
C VAL A 79 -13.81 7.61 -0.02
N GLN A 80 -14.66 8.32 0.73
CA GLN A 80 -14.55 9.77 0.91
C GLN A 80 -13.22 10.17 1.57
N LEU A 81 -12.80 9.44 2.60
CA LEU A 81 -11.51 9.69 3.26
C LEU A 81 -10.33 9.40 2.34
N ASP A 82 -10.35 8.27 1.61
CA ASP A 82 -9.28 7.91 0.66
C ASP A 82 -9.17 8.89 -0.52
N SER A 83 -10.28 9.51 -0.90
CA SER A 83 -10.33 10.57 -1.93
C SER A 83 -9.97 11.96 -1.39
N SER A 84 -9.77 12.12 -0.08
CA SER A 84 -9.47 13.40 0.55
C SER A 84 -7.96 13.70 0.54
N ASN A 85 -7.58 14.93 0.93
CA ASN A 85 -6.17 15.31 1.07
C ASN A 85 -5.52 14.84 2.40
N HIS A 86 -6.22 14.03 3.19
CA HIS A 86 -5.70 13.51 4.46
C HIS A 86 -4.76 12.31 4.23
N ASP A 87 -3.58 12.29 4.87
CA ASP A 87 -2.73 11.08 4.92
C ASP A 87 -3.13 10.21 6.12
N ALA A 88 -4.27 9.53 5.97
CA ALA A 88 -4.80 8.68 7.02
C ALA A 88 -3.81 7.59 7.44
N THR A 89 -3.55 7.52 8.75
CA THR A 89 -2.79 6.42 9.33
C THR A 89 -3.68 5.21 9.57
N ALA A 90 -4.92 5.43 10.01
CA ALA A 90 -5.92 4.38 10.16
C ALA A 90 -7.33 4.93 10.09
N PHE A 91 -8.28 4.07 9.72
CA PHE A 91 -9.70 4.32 9.85
C PHE A 91 -10.31 3.34 10.86
N ILE A 92 -11.12 3.85 11.79
CA ILE A 92 -11.82 3.05 12.79
C ILE A 92 -13.34 3.27 12.62
N ALA A 93 -14.06 2.18 12.37
CA ALA A 93 -15.51 2.16 12.51
C ALA A 93 -15.87 1.80 13.96
N LEU A 94 -16.40 2.77 14.70
CA LEU A 94 -16.75 2.63 16.11
C LEU A 94 -18.24 2.37 16.28
N SER A 95 -18.62 1.24 16.87
CA SER A 95 -20.02 0.98 17.24
C SER A 95 -20.13 0.30 18.61
N PRO A 96 -20.55 1.02 19.66
CA PRO A 96 -20.57 0.47 21.03
C PRO A 96 -21.71 -0.54 21.30
N LEU A 97 -22.75 -0.59 20.45
CA LEU A 97 -23.98 -1.32 20.72
C LEU A 97 -24.26 -2.47 19.74
N LYS A 98 -23.47 -2.61 18.66
CA LYS A 98 -23.73 -3.59 17.59
C LYS A 98 -22.49 -4.39 17.24
N ASN A 99 -22.62 -5.71 17.34
CA ASN A 99 -21.63 -6.66 16.85
C ASN A 99 -21.57 -6.66 15.33
N LEU A 100 -20.41 -7.01 14.82
CA LEU A 100 -20.29 -7.48 13.44
C LEU A 100 -20.82 -8.91 13.33
N SER A 101 -21.55 -9.20 12.26
CA SER A 101 -21.90 -10.57 11.89
C SER A 101 -20.75 -11.26 11.14
N ASN A 102 -20.81 -12.58 10.97
CA ASN A 102 -19.76 -13.32 10.26
C ASN A 102 -19.57 -12.83 8.81
N ILE A 103 -20.64 -12.41 8.14
CA ILE A 103 -20.52 -11.87 6.78
C ILE A 103 -19.82 -10.50 6.80
N ASP A 104 -20.03 -9.72 7.85
CA ASP A 104 -19.41 -8.41 8.06
C ASP A 104 -17.88 -8.56 8.25
N HIS A 105 -17.45 -9.54 9.04
CA HIS A 105 -16.02 -9.88 9.19
C HIS A 105 -15.38 -10.32 7.87
N ASN A 106 -16.10 -11.11 7.05
CA ASN A 106 -15.62 -11.54 5.74
C ASN A 106 -15.50 -10.37 4.75
N ILE A 107 -16.45 -9.42 4.79
CA ILE A 107 -16.41 -8.19 3.99
C ILE A 107 -15.20 -7.35 4.43
N GLN A 108 -15.01 -7.15 5.74
CA GLN A 108 -13.84 -6.44 6.28
C GLN A 108 -12.55 -7.03 5.73
N ALA A 109 -12.33 -8.34 5.88
CA ALA A 109 -11.09 -9.01 5.49
C ALA A 109 -10.77 -8.83 4.00
N LYS A 110 -11.79 -8.83 3.13
CA LYS A 110 -11.63 -8.59 1.68
C LYS A 110 -11.37 -7.12 1.36
N GLN A 111 -11.98 -6.19 2.08
CA GLN A 111 -11.89 -4.76 1.79
C GLN A 111 -10.69 -4.05 2.41
N THR A 112 -10.08 -4.58 3.48
CA THR A 112 -8.89 -3.97 4.12
C THR A 112 -7.68 -3.76 3.19
N LYS A 113 -7.67 -4.37 2.00
CA LYS A 113 -6.63 -4.18 0.97
C LYS A 113 -6.92 -3.05 -0.02
N ALA A 114 -8.12 -2.48 -0.02
CA ALA A 114 -8.56 -1.55 -1.07
C ALA A 114 -8.22 -0.08 -0.81
N PHE A 115 -7.72 0.26 0.38
CA PHE A 115 -7.48 1.65 0.80
C PHE A 115 -6.00 1.87 1.16
N LYS A 116 -5.55 3.13 1.08
CA LYS A 116 -4.18 3.55 1.42
C LYS A 116 -3.88 3.54 2.92
N PHE A 117 -4.81 3.00 3.72
CA PHE A 117 -4.76 2.94 5.16
C PHE A 117 -5.48 1.68 5.66
N PRO A 118 -5.03 1.12 6.80
CA PRO A 118 -5.74 0.04 7.46
C PRO A 118 -7.09 0.51 8.00
N VAL A 119 -8.06 -0.39 7.91
CA VAL A 119 -9.41 -0.24 8.46
C VAL A 119 -9.60 -1.23 9.60
N ASP A 120 -10.08 -0.74 10.75
CA ASP A 120 -10.49 -1.60 11.86
C ASP A 120 -11.88 -1.23 12.37
N PHE A 121 -12.49 -2.15 13.11
CA PHE A 121 -13.82 -2.03 13.67
C PHE A 121 -13.75 -2.23 15.16
N TRP A 122 -14.26 -1.27 15.93
CA TRP A 122 -14.29 -1.33 17.38
C TRP A 122 -15.74 -1.52 17.80
N THR A 123 -16.12 -2.79 18.00
CA THR A 123 -17.47 -3.29 18.24
C THR A 123 -17.51 -4.19 19.49
N PRO A 124 -18.69 -4.54 20.04
CA PRO A 124 -18.76 -5.29 21.29
C PRO A 124 -18.17 -6.69 21.19
N ASP A 125 -18.25 -7.34 20.03
CA ASP A 125 -17.58 -8.63 19.74
C ASP A 125 -16.03 -8.52 19.75
N LYS A 126 -15.50 -7.30 19.77
CA LYS A 126 -14.07 -6.97 19.89
C LYS A 126 -13.74 -6.23 21.19
N ASP A 127 -14.58 -6.40 22.22
CA ASP A 127 -14.38 -5.86 23.56
C ASP A 127 -14.34 -4.31 23.64
N VAL A 128 -15.02 -3.60 22.73
CA VAL A 128 -15.07 -2.11 22.78
C VAL A 128 -15.67 -1.58 24.10
N GLU A 129 -16.51 -2.38 24.75
CA GLU A 129 -17.08 -2.07 26.04
C GLU A 129 -16.01 -1.91 27.14
N LYS A 130 -14.95 -2.72 27.11
CA LYS A 130 -13.82 -2.62 28.06
C LYS A 130 -13.04 -1.32 27.88
N MET A 131 -12.90 -0.85 26.63
CA MET A 131 -12.32 0.46 26.35
C MET A 131 -13.14 1.57 27.00
N PHE A 132 -14.47 1.57 26.83
CA PHE A 132 -15.33 2.58 27.46
C PHE A 132 -15.36 2.47 28.99
N ALA A 133 -15.17 1.28 29.55
CA ALA A 133 -15.09 1.07 31.00
C ALA A 133 -13.91 1.78 31.68
N LEU A 134 -12.87 2.18 30.92
CA LEU A 134 -11.78 3.04 31.39
C LEU A 134 -12.24 4.44 31.82
N ASP A 135 -13.42 4.88 31.38
CA ASP A 135 -14.12 6.05 31.91
C ASP A 135 -15.54 5.65 32.33
N LYS A 136 -15.70 5.31 33.61
CA LYS A 136 -16.99 4.86 34.18
C LYS A 136 -18.14 5.86 33.96
N LYS A 137 -17.85 7.17 33.91
CA LYS A 137 -18.87 8.19 33.67
C LYS A 137 -19.30 8.21 32.21
N LEU A 138 -18.35 8.05 31.30
CA LEU A 138 -18.65 7.92 29.87
C LEU A 138 -19.40 6.62 29.59
N TYR A 139 -18.93 5.50 30.15
CA TYR A 139 -19.59 4.20 30.04
C TYR A 139 -21.07 4.32 30.40
N GLN A 140 -21.39 4.91 31.55
CA GLN A 140 -22.77 5.05 31.99
C GLN A 140 -23.64 5.86 31.02
N LYS A 141 -23.06 6.88 30.36
CA LYS A 141 -23.79 7.66 29.34
C LYS A 141 -24.01 6.89 28.05
N ILE A 142 -23.07 6.04 27.66
CA ILE A 142 -23.15 5.23 26.43
C ILE A 142 -24.12 4.06 26.60
N TYR A 143 -24.09 3.37 27.74
CA TYR A 143 -24.86 2.15 27.95
C TYR A 143 -26.15 2.35 28.76
N ASP A 144 -26.40 3.56 29.28
CA ASP A 144 -27.51 3.89 30.20
C ASP A 144 -27.52 3.01 31.48
N GLU A 145 -26.37 2.41 31.81
CA GLU A 145 -26.19 1.49 32.94
C GLU A 145 -24.85 1.76 33.67
N PRO A 146 -24.79 1.59 35.01
CA PRO A 146 -23.55 1.77 35.75
C PRO A 146 -22.50 0.73 35.32
N CYS A 147 -21.24 1.16 35.18
CA CYS A 147 -20.13 0.25 34.88
C CYS A 147 -19.85 -0.66 36.07
N LEU A 148 -20.24 -1.95 35.96
CA LEU A 148 -19.94 -2.99 36.95
C LEU A 148 -18.70 -3.83 36.58
N LEU A 149 -18.10 -3.57 35.43
CA LEU A 149 -16.89 -4.27 34.97
C LEU A 149 -15.72 -3.99 35.92
N VAL A 150 -15.09 -5.06 36.39
CA VAL A 150 -13.81 -5.02 37.11
C VAL A 150 -12.71 -5.23 36.08
N LEU A 151 -11.97 -4.16 35.78
CA LEU A 151 -10.97 -4.12 34.74
C LEU A 151 -9.59 -3.87 35.35
N ASP A 152 -8.58 -4.57 34.86
CA ASP A 152 -7.18 -4.17 35.00
C ASP A 152 -6.92 -3.05 33.98
N GLU A 153 -7.03 -1.81 34.43
CA GLU A 153 -6.94 -0.61 33.57
C GLU A 153 -5.60 -0.54 32.83
N GLU A 154 -4.49 -0.90 33.49
CA GLU A 154 -3.16 -0.89 32.88
C GLU A 154 -3.07 -1.93 31.76
N LYS A 155 -3.53 -3.17 32.02
CA LYS A 155 -3.54 -4.22 31.01
C LYS A 155 -4.42 -3.86 29.81
N GLU A 156 -5.56 -3.23 30.04
CA GLU A 156 -6.45 -2.80 28.95
C GLU A 156 -5.86 -1.66 28.13
N LEU A 157 -5.23 -0.67 28.78
CA LEU A 157 -4.48 0.39 28.09
C LEU A 157 -3.34 -0.19 27.24
N GLN A 158 -2.60 -1.17 27.76
CA GLN A 158 -1.56 -1.85 26.98
C GLN A 158 -2.14 -2.62 25.78
N ARG A 159 -3.27 -3.31 25.95
CA ARG A 159 -3.97 -3.97 24.85
C ARG A 159 -4.34 -2.99 23.74
N LEU A 160 -4.95 -1.86 24.11
CA LEU A 160 -5.35 -0.81 23.16
C LEU A 160 -4.13 -0.19 22.47
N LYS A 161 -3.05 0.05 23.20
CA LYS A 161 -1.79 0.57 22.65
C LYS A 161 -1.21 -0.39 21.60
N VAL A 162 -1.22 -1.69 21.87
CA VAL A 162 -0.79 -2.72 20.91
C VAL A 162 -1.65 -2.68 19.64
N LEU A 163 -2.97 -2.51 19.76
CA LEU A 163 -3.85 -2.39 18.60
C LEU A 163 -3.54 -1.14 17.75
N VAL A 164 -3.32 0.01 18.40
CA VAL A 164 -2.93 1.25 17.72
C VAL A 164 -1.60 1.07 16.98
N ASN A 165 -0.58 0.51 17.64
CA ASN A 165 0.72 0.25 17.04
C ASN A 165 0.67 -0.77 15.89
N LEU A 166 -0.21 -1.76 15.98
CA LEU A 166 -0.45 -2.71 14.89
C LEU A 166 -1.03 -2.00 13.65
N LEU A 167 -1.95 -1.05 13.83
CA LEU A 167 -2.49 -0.25 12.72
C LEU A 167 -1.42 0.64 12.10
N ILE A 168 -0.59 1.30 12.92
CA ILE A 168 0.56 2.08 12.43
C ILE A 168 1.49 1.19 11.59
N SER A 169 1.85 0.02 12.10
CA SER A 169 2.73 -0.92 11.39
C SER A 169 2.13 -1.37 10.05
N LYS A 170 0.81 -1.62 10.00
CA LYS A 170 0.10 -1.94 8.76
C LYS A 170 0.15 -0.78 7.75
N LYS A 171 -0.03 0.47 8.19
CA LYS A 171 0.10 1.64 7.33
C LYS A 171 1.51 1.75 6.75
N ASP A 172 2.52 1.55 7.58
CA ASP A 172 3.92 1.62 7.14
C ASP A 172 4.23 0.50 6.13
N LEU A 173 3.72 -0.72 6.36
CA LEU A 173 3.80 -1.81 5.39
C LEU A 173 3.08 -1.46 4.07
N LEU A 174 1.90 -0.86 4.10
CA LEU A 174 1.19 -0.40 2.89
C LEU A 174 1.98 0.69 2.14
N ARG A 175 2.68 1.59 2.85
CA ARG A 175 3.57 2.58 2.24
C ARG A 175 4.77 1.94 1.57
N HIS A 176 5.37 0.92 2.20
CA HIS A 176 6.50 0.19 1.64
C HIS A 176 6.09 -0.73 0.49
N ALA A 177 4.89 -1.31 0.54
CA ALA A 177 4.29 -2.10 -0.52
C ALA A 177 4.23 -1.35 -1.85
N ASN A 178 3.92 -0.05 -1.80
CA ASN A 178 3.79 0.78 -2.99
C ASN A 178 5.08 1.54 -3.34
N LEU A 179 6.19 1.32 -2.62
CA LEU A 179 7.48 1.95 -2.89
C LEU A 179 8.47 0.91 -3.44
N ILE A 180 8.77 1.00 -4.73
CA ILE A 180 9.81 0.21 -5.38
C ILE A 180 11.16 0.85 -5.07
N LYS A 181 12.04 0.10 -4.41
CA LYS A 181 13.44 0.46 -4.19
C LYS A 181 14.33 -0.72 -4.57
N ILE A 182 15.02 -0.59 -5.70
CA ILE A 182 15.85 -1.65 -6.28
C ILE A 182 17.29 -1.45 -5.77
N PRO A 183 17.80 -2.38 -4.93
CA PRO A 183 19.16 -2.27 -4.40
C PRO A 183 20.19 -2.52 -5.50
N ASP A 184 21.35 -1.91 -5.33
CA ASP A 184 22.51 -2.23 -6.15
C ASP A 184 23.05 -3.60 -5.72
N ALA A 185 23.07 -4.57 -6.64
CA ALA A 185 23.64 -5.88 -6.39
C ALA A 185 25.15 -5.75 -6.11
N THR A 186 25.60 -6.38 -5.03
CA THR A 186 27.00 -6.34 -4.58
C THR A 186 27.93 -7.28 -5.35
N SER A 187 27.40 -8.12 -6.24
CA SER A 187 28.22 -9.08 -7.00
C SER A 187 28.96 -8.41 -8.16
N PRO A 188 30.25 -8.68 -8.34
CA PRO A 188 30.97 -8.23 -9.52
C PRO A 188 30.39 -8.91 -10.76
N ILE A 189 29.97 -8.10 -11.73
CA ILE A 189 29.49 -8.57 -13.05
C ILE A 189 30.68 -8.92 -13.97
N ASN A 190 31.91 -8.57 -13.56
CA ASN A 190 33.10 -8.89 -14.31
C ASN A 190 33.60 -10.29 -13.94
N GLY A 191 33.41 -11.25 -14.84
CA GLY A 191 34.46 -12.26 -15.06
C GLY A 191 34.06 -13.73 -15.10
N ASP A 192 32.83 -14.13 -14.81
CA ASP A 192 32.45 -15.53 -14.99
C ASP A 192 31.97 -15.77 -16.43
N GLU A 193 32.73 -16.56 -17.18
CA GLU A 193 32.35 -17.07 -18.52
C GLU A 193 30.97 -17.78 -18.51
N GLU A 194 30.45 -18.15 -17.34
CA GLU A 194 29.13 -18.75 -17.11
C GLU A 194 27.96 -17.75 -17.08
N MET A 195 28.20 -16.43 -17.10
CA MET A 195 27.16 -15.38 -17.05
C MET A 195 26.90 -14.69 -18.40
N VAL A 196 27.49 -15.15 -19.50
CA VAL A 196 27.22 -14.63 -20.84
C VAL A 196 25.77 -14.94 -21.21
N THR A 197 24.97 -13.90 -21.44
CA THR A 197 23.57 -14.05 -21.87
C THR A 197 23.41 -13.58 -23.31
N SER A 198 22.22 -13.80 -23.90
CA SER A 198 21.95 -13.24 -25.22
C SER A 198 21.97 -11.70 -25.25
N LEU A 199 21.92 -11.05 -24.07
CA LEU A 199 22.12 -9.61 -23.91
C LEU A 199 23.48 -9.15 -24.42
N ASP A 200 24.56 -9.90 -24.16
CA ASP A 200 25.93 -9.53 -24.56
C ASP A 200 26.03 -9.40 -26.08
N ILE A 201 25.50 -10.37 -26.80
CA ILE A 201 25.48 -10.41 -28.27
C ILE A 201 24.66 -9.24 -28.81
N LYS A 202 23.54 -8.93 -28.15
CA LYS A 202 22.65 -7.83 -28.52
C LYS A 202 23.28 -6.46 -28.28
N LEU A 203 23.95 -6.26 -27.14
CA LEU A 203 24.65 -5.01 -26.84
C LEU A 203 25.83 -4.81 -27.79
N ASN A 204 26.58 -5.86 -28.14
CA ASN A 204 27.65 -5.78 -29.15
C ASN A 204 27.16 -5.32 -30.54
N ALA A 205 25.88 -5.50 -30.87
CA ALA A 205 25.31 -5.04 -32.13
C ALA A 205 25.06 -3.51 -32.17
N ILE A 206 25.01 -2.84 -31.01
CA ILE A 206 24.66 -1.42 -30.89
C ILE A 206 25.71 -0.58 -30.13
N CYS A 207 26.57 -1.20 -29.33
CA CYS A 207 27.60 -0.58 -28.49
C CYS A 207 29.00 -1.05 -28.89
N LYS A 208 30.02 -0.22 -28.60
CA LYS A 208 31.43 -0.59 -28.77
C LYS A 208 31.91 -1.53 -27.65
N SER A 209 33.08 -2.15 -27.85
CA SER A 209 33.66 -3.11 -26.89
C SER A 209 34.07 -2.48 -25.56
N ASP A 210 34.37 -1.19 -25.53
CA ASP A 210 34.81 -0.39 -24.36
C ASP A 210 33.70 0.48 -23.77
N ASP A 211 32.45 0.26 -24.19
CA ASP A 211 31.31 1.08 -23.80
C ASP A 211 30.89 0.84 -22.34
N GLN A 212 31.02 1.88 -21.50
CA GLN A 212 30.64 1.85 -20.08
C GLN A 212 29.14 1.58 -19.86
N TYR A 213 28.28 1.90 -20.83
CA TYR A 213 26.85 1.63 -20.72
C TYR A 213 26.55 0.13 -20.66
N ARG A 214 27.41 -0.73 -21.22
CA ARG A 214 27.25 -2.18 -21.12
C ARG A 214 27.24 -2.64 -19.68
N ILE A 215 28.21 -2.18 -18.88
CA ILE A 215 28.32 -2.52 -17.45
C ILE A 215 27.06 -2.07 -16.71
N ILE A 216 26.56 -0.86 -17.01
CA ILE A 216 25.34 -0.32 -16.41
C ILE A 216 24.12 -1.20 -16.74
N TYR A 217 23.98 -1.64 -18.00
CA TYR A 217 22.83 -2.45 -18.43
C TYR A 217 22.83 -3.85 -17.84
N HIS A 218 24.00 -4.50 -17.74
CA HIS A 218 24.11 -5.76 -17.02
C HIS A 218 23.79 -5.59 -15.54
N LYS A 219 24.23 -4.48 -14.92
CA LYS A 219 23.91 -4.18 -13.53
C LYS A 219 22.42 -3.98 -13.31
N ALA A 220 21.76 -3.19 -14.16
CA ALA A 220 20.31 -3.00 -14.10
C ALA A 220 19.54 -4.33 -14.15
N ARG A 221 19.96 -5.26 -15.01
CA ARG A 221 19.38 -6.61 -15.07
C ARG A 221 19.61 -7.40 -13.77
N ALA A 222 20.84 -7.41 -13.27
CA ALA A 222 21.19 -8.15 -12.05
C ALA A 222 20.44 -7.61 -10.82
N ASP A 223 20.43 -6.28 -10.65
CA ASP A 223 19.70 -5.57 -9.60
C ASP A 223 18.21 -5.93 -9.63
N TYR A 224 17.61 -5.95 -10.83
CA TYR A 224 16.21 -6.35 -11.02
C TYR A 224 15.94 -7.80 -10.60
N LYS A 225 16.81 -8.75 -10.94
CA LYS A 225 16.63 -10.14 -10.54
C LYS A 225 16.67 -10.32 -9.03
N VAL A 226 17.66 -9.73 -8.36
CA VAL A 226 17.78 -9.76 -6.90
C VAL A 226 16.54 -9.13 -6.25
N TYR A 227 16.08 -8.00 -6.78
CA TYR A 227 14.86 -7.36 -6.33
C TYR A 227 13.63 -8.26 -6.50
N LEU A 228 13.42 -8.85 -7.68
CA LEU A 228 12.27 -9.71 -7.94
C LEU A 228 12.23 -10.95 -7.06
N GLU A 229 13.39 -11.52 -6.73
CA GLU A 229 13.54 -12.62 -5.77
C GLU A 229 13.18 -12.18 -4.35
N SER A 230 13.59 -10.98 -3.93
CA SER A 230 13.25 -10.42 -2.60
C SER A 230 11.74 -10.25 -2.39
N LEU A 231 10.96 -10.09 -3.46
CA LEU A 231 9.51 -9.91 -3.37
C LEU A 231 8.74 -11.22 -3.14
N VAL A 232 9.36 -12.39 -3.26
CA VAL A 232 8.67 -13.69 -3.13
C VAL A 232 7.95 -13.81 -1.77
N ASP A 233 8.67 -13.50 -0.70
CA ASP A 233 8.17 -13.65 0.68
C ASP A 233 7.61 -12.35 1.26
N VAL A 234 7.99 -11.20 0.69
CA VAL A 234 7.67 -9.87 1.24
C VAL A 234 6.47 -9.25 0.54
N HIS A 235 6.32 -9.45 -0.78
CA HIS A 235 5.28 -8.78 -1.55
C HIS A 235 4.86 -9.56 -2.81
N SER A 236 4.32 -10.75 -2.60
CA SER A 236 3.95 -11.70 -3.67
C SER A 236 2.96 -11.14 -4.71
N GLU A 237 2.09 -10.20 -4.32
CA GLU A 237 1.12 -9.55 -5.20
C GLU A 237 1.81 -8.61 -6.21
N LEU A 238 2.61 -7.64 -5.74
CA LEU A 238 3.49 -6.81 -6.59
C LEU A 238 4.40 -7.65 -7.48
N ARG A 239 5.02 -8.72 -6.95
CA ARG A 239 5.83 -9.63 -7.76
C ARG A 239 5.03 -10.21 -8.93
N THR A 240 3.80 -10.65 -8.66
CA THR A 240 2.90 -11.19 -9.69
C THR A 240 2.53 -10.12 -10.71
N ASN A 241 2.24 -8.89 -10.27
CA ASN A 241 1.92 -7.78 -11.16
C ASN A 241 3.12 -7.40 -12.06
N ILE A 242 4.34 -7.38 -11.50
CA ILE A 242 5.58 -7.15 -12.26
C ILE A 242 5.78 -8.26 -13.31
N LEU A 243 5.60 -9.52 -12.94
CA LEU A 243 5.73 -10.65 -13.88
C LEU A 243 4.68 -10.64 -14.99
N ASN A 244 3.44 -10.29 -14.66
CA ASN A 244 2.38 -10.12 -15.66
C ASN A 244 2.72 -8.97 -16.63
N TRP A 245 3.31 -7.88 -16.11
CA TRP A 245 3.78 -6.77 -16.93
C TRP A 245 4.98 -7.18 -17.81
N GLU A 246 5.94 -7.93 -17.29
CA GLU A 246 7.05 -8.51 -18.06
C GLU A 246 6.52 -9.38 -19.22
N GLU A 247 5.52 -10.22 -18.97
CA GLU A 247 4.92 -11.07 -20.01
C GLU A 247 4.18 -10.24 -21.08
N ASN A 248 3.46 -9.19 -20.69
CA ASN A 248 2.86 -8.25 -21.65
C ASN A 248 3.93 -7.56 -22.50
N MET A 249 5.02 -7.13 -21.88
CA MET A 249 6.16 -6.54 -22.57
C MET A 249 6.87 -7.55 -23.49
N ARG A 250 6.92 -8.83 -23.12
CA ARG A 250 7.44 -9.92 -23.96
C ARG A 250 6.63 -10.08 -25.25
N LEU A 251 5.29 -10.00 -25.17
CA LEU A 251 4.43 -10.03 -26.35
C LEU A 251 4.68 -8.81 -27.27
N LYS A 252 4.83 -7.62 -26.69
CA LYS A 252 5.18 -6.40 -27.45
C LYS A 252 6.55 -6.51 -28.11
N ALA A 253 7.55 -6.99 -27.37
CA ALA A 253 8.90 -7.25 -27.87
C ALA A 253 8.90 -8.22 -29.05
N SER A 254 8.10 -9.29 -28.95
CA SER A 254 7.95 -10.29 -30.02
C SER A 254 7.33 -9.68 -31.28
N ARG A 255 6.27 -8.88 -31.14
CA ARG A 255 5.62 -8.18 -32.25
C ARG A 255 6.57 -7.19 -32.93
N LEU A 256 7.29 -6.39 -32.15
CA LEU A 256 8.26 -5.44 -32.70
C LEU A 256 9.38 -6.20 -33.40
N THR A 257 9.93 -7.26 -32.79
CA THR A 257 11.00 -8.09 -33.38
C THR A 257 10.55 -8.67 -34.73
N HIS A 258 9.28 -9.09 -34.83
CA HIS A 258 8.72 -9.54 -36.11
C HIS A 258 8.72 -8.41 -37.16
N ASN A 259 8.25 -7.21 -36.81
CA ASN A 259 8.26 -6.06 -37.72
C ASN A 259 9.68 -5.67 -38.14
N PHE A 260 10.62 -5.70 -37.19
CA PHE A 260 12.02 -5.44 -37.44
C PHE A 260 12.56 -6.37 -38.51
N LYS A 261 12.32 -7.69 -38.41
CA LYS A 261 12.78 -8.68 -39.38
C LYS A 261 12.17 -8.56 -40.77
N MET A 262 11.07 -7.84 -40.94
CA MET A 262 10.34 -7.73 -42.21
C MET A 262 10.69 -6.49 -43.03
N ASP A 263 11.29 -5.46 -42.43
CA ASP A 263 11.57 -4.18 -43.08
C ASP A 263 13.06 -3.88 -43.03
N ASP A 264 13.83 -4.26 -44.04
CA ASP A 264 15.29 -4.08 -44.13
C ASP A 264 15.78 -2.63 -43.90
N SER A 265 14.90 -1.62 -44.00
CA SER A 265 15.24 -0.22 -43.71
C SER A 265 15.25 0.11 -42.21
N TYR A 266 14.72 -0.78 -41.37
CA TYR A 266 14.65 -0.62 -39.93
C TYR A 266 16.00 -0.98 -39.29
N THR A 267 16.67 0.00 -38.67
CA THR A 267 17.98 -0.20 -38.04
C THR A 267 17.87 -0.70 -36.59
N PRO A 268 18.87 -1.44 -36.08
CA PRO A 268 18.94 -1.85 -34.67
C PRO A 268 18.76 -0.70 -33.68
N GLN A 269 19.37 0.46 -33.97
CA GLN A 269 19.28 1.65 -33.10
C GLN A 269 17.86 2.21 -33.07
N LYS A 270 17.18 2.26 -34.21
CA LYS A 270 15.80 2.74 -34.29
C LYS A 270 14.86 1.77 -33.57
N PHE A 271 15.05 0.46 -33.75
CA PHE A 271 14.31 -0.56 -33.03
C PHE A 271 14.43 -0.41 -31.50
N PHE A 272 15.68 -0.29 -31.03
CA PHE A 272 15.99 -0.14 -29.61
C PHE A 272 15.29 1.10 -29.03
N SER A 273 15.41 2.24 -29.74
CA SER A 273 14.71 3.49 -29.39
C SER A 273 13.19 3.32 -29.33
N ASP A 274 12.59 2.72 -30.36
CA ASP A 274 11.13 2.56 -30.44
C ASP A 274 10.59 1.63 -29.35
N PHE A 275 11.33 0.57 -28.99
CA PHE A 275 10.95 -0.29 -27.88
C PHE A 275 11.02 0.42 -26.53
N PHE A 276 12.10 1.18 -26.26
CA PHE A 276 12.20 1.96 -25.02
C PHE A 276 11.07 2.99 -24.90
N ASN A 277 10.74 3.69 -25.98
CA ASN A 277 9.62 4.62 -26.01
C ASN A 277 8.27 3.96 -25.70
N GLU A 278 8.06 2.73 -26.18
CA GLU A 278 6.85 1.95 -25.87
C GLU A 278 6.86 1.46 -24.40
N ALA A 279 8.00 0.98 -23.93
CA ALA A 279 8.19 0.52 -22.56
C ALA A 279 8.03 1.66 -21.53
N GLU A 280 8.51 2.86 -21.86
CA GLU A 280 8.37 4.07 -21.04
C GLU A 280 6.90 4.48 -20.83
N LYS A 281 6.07 4.34 -21.86
CA LYS A 281 4.62 4.59 -21.75
C LYS A 281 3.95 3.53 -20.88
N GLU A 282 4.30 2.27 -21.09
CA GLU A 282 3.73 1.16 -20.33
C GLU A 282 4.11 1.21 -18.84
N ILE A 283 5.34 1.56 -18.51
CA ILE A 283 5.73 1.66 -17.10
C ILE A 283 5.00 2.81 -16.38
N LEU A 284 4.65 3.90 -17.09
CA LEU A 284 3.81 4.96 -16.51
C LEU A 284 2.41 4.45 -16.19
N THR A 285 1.81 3.69 -17.10
CA THR A 285 0.52 3.02 -16.87
C THR A 285 0.61 2.04 -15.72
N PHE A 286 1.63 1.17 -15.71
CA PHE A 286 1.86 0.19 -14.65
C PHE A 286 2.00 0.85 -13.27
N TYR A 287 2.82 1.90 -13.15
CA TYR A 287 2.97 2.66 -11.90
C TYR A 287 1.67 3.35 -11.49
N GLY A 288 0.91 3.89 -12.45
CA GLY A 288 -0.38 4.53 -12.18
C GLY A 288 -1.44 3.55 -11.68
N GLU A 289 -1.62 2.43 -12.37
CA GLU A 289 -2.62 1.39 -12.04
C GLU A 289 -2.32 0.69 -10.70
N ASN A 290 -1.05 0.60 -10.32
CA ASN A 290 -0.62 -0.04 -9.08
C ASN A 290 -0.24 0.98 -7.98
N GLU A 291 -0.49 2.28 -8.21
CA GLU A 291 -0.15 3.38 -7.30
C GLU A 291 1.31 3.38 -6.79
N LEU A 292 2.24 2.93 -7.64
CA LEU A 292 3.64 2.72 -7.28
C LEU A 292 4.44 4.03 -7.29
N LYS A 293 5.47 4.09 -6.46
CA LYS A 293 6.47 5.17 -6.39
C LYS A 293 7.88 4.57 -6.34
N GLY A 294 8.90 5.42 -6.53
CA GLY A 294 10.30 5.03 -6.37
C GLY A 294 11.01 4.74 -7.69
N ASP A 295 11.84 3.69 -7.72
CA ASP A 295 12.87 3.41 -8.74
C ASP A 295 12.30 2.94 -10.10
N LYS A 296 11.47 3.79 -10.73
CA LYS A 296 10.85 3.56 -12.04
C LYS A 296 11.89 3.22 -13.11
N GLU A 297 12.94 4.02 -13.22
CA GLU A 297 13.98 3.84 -14.24
C GLU A 297 14.72 2.51 -14.06
N LYS A 298 15.08 2.16 -12.82
CA LYS A 298 15.75 0.88 -12.55
C LYS A 298 14.85 -0.31 -12.90
N LEU A 299 13.55 -0.24 -12.59
CA LEU A 299 12.61 -1.30 -12.93
C LEU A 299 12.45 -1.45 -14.45
N LEU A 300 12.31 -0.33 -15.16
CA LEU A 300 12.23 -0.30 -16.62
C LEU A 300 13.46 -0.97 -17.23
N CYS A 301 14.65 -0.47 -16.92
CA CYS A 301 15.90 -1.01 -17.44
C CYS A 301 16.06 -2.49 -17.10
N GLY A 302 15.74 -2.86 -15.86
CA GLY A 302 15.79 -4.25 -15.40
C GLY A 302 14.99 -5.21 -16.27
N ILE A 303 13.72 -4.90 -16.50
CA ILE A 303 12.82 -5.72 -17.33
C ILE A 303 13.26 -5.72 -18.79
N VAL A 304 13.59 -4.55 -19.36
CA VAL A 304 14.02 -4.46 -20.76
C VAL A 304 15.26 -5.33 -21.00
N PHE A 305 16.23 -5.30 -20.09
CA PHE A 305 17.45 -6.09 -20.23
C PHE A 305 17.28 -7.56 -19.86
N GLU A 306 16.32 -7.91 -19.00
CA GLU A 306 15.91 -9.30 -18.78
C GLU A 306 15.24 -9.88 -20.05
N LEU A 307 14.33 -9.14 -20.68
CA LEU A 307 13.73 -9.51 -21.96
C LEU A 307 14.78 -9.59 -23.08
N ALA A 308 15.78 -8.72 -23.08
CA ALA A 308 16.90 -8.86 -24.00
C ALA A 308 17.69 -10.14 -23.72
N ALA A 309 17.94 -10.51 -22.46
CA ALA A 309 18.66 -11.73 -22.09
C ALA A 309 17.92 -13.05 -22.43
N GLN A 310 16.58 -13.06 -22.31
CA GLN A 310 15.74 -14.25 -22.56
C GLN A 310 15.43 -14.52 -24.05
N CYS A 311 15.98 -13.71 -24.98
CA CYS A 311 15.70 -13.71 -26.42
C CYS A 311 14.40 -13.07 -26.99
N PRO A 312 13.35 -12.60 -26.26
CA PRO A 312 12.16 -12.01 -26.89
C PRO A 312 12.34 -10.65 -27.57
N LEU A 313 13.38 -9.90 -27.23
CA LEU A 313 13.66 -8.58 -27.79
C LEU A 313 14.94 -8.62 -28.64
N ASP A 314 14.82 -8.89 -29.95
CA ASP A 314 15.96 -9.17 -30.83
C ASP A 314 16.18 -8.09 -31.90
N TRP A 315 17.29 -7.35 -31.74
CA TRP A 315 17.70 -6.26 -32.63
C TRP A 315 19.05 -6.51 -33.31
N ARG A 316 19.57 -7.74 -33.27
CA ARG A 316 20.95 -8.02 -33.72
C ARG A 316 21.14 -7.75 -35.21
N LYS A 317 20.19 -8.18 -36.04
CA LYS A 317 20.18 -7.95 -37.50
C LYS A 317 18.76 -8.02 -38.04
N ASN A 318 18.52 -7.22 -39.05
CA ASN A 318 17.30 -7.25 -39.83
C ASN A 318 17.44 -8.31 -40.93
N GLY A 319 16.46 -9.21 -41.08
CA GLY A 319 16.33 -10.09 -42.24
C GLY A 319 17.48 -11.07 -42.54
N THR A 320 18.39 -11.36 -41.62
CA THR A 320 19.43 -12.40 -41.83
C THR A 320 19.39 -13.43 -40.71
N ASP A 321 18.76 -14.56 -41.01
CA ASP A 321 18.85 -15.81 -40.24
C ASP A 321 20.30 -16.30 -40.13
#